data_AF-A0A0Q7DJJ0-F1
#
_entry.id   AF-A0A0Q7DJJ0-F1
#
_cell.length_a   1.000
_cell.length_b   1.000
_cell.length_c   1.000
_cell.angle_alpha   90.00
_cell.angle_beta   90.00
_cell.angle_gamma   90.00
#
_symmetry.space_group_name_H-M   'P 1'
#
loop_
_entity.id
_entity.type
_entity.pdbx_description
1 polymer ?
#
loop_
_entity_poly.entity_id
_entity_poly.type
_entity_poly.pdbx_seq_one_letter_code
_entity_poly.pdbx_strand_id
1 'polypeptide(L)'
;MLDQLFGSWWPTISSYLAGPPALIGGTVTPFTVIPTVGFALLLLGILAAILWREKQALWVIGPIVAAALTPVILAIGNILGGWFVVMFALVIGAVGLLLWTGIISGDAARRLPVWLLGLFAVNFVVYCTARSIAIIWGLA
;
A
#
# COMPACT_ATOMS: atom_id res chain seq x y z
N MET A 1 -9.03 -23.17 2.19
CA MET A 1 -9.53 -21.79 2.42
C MET A 1 -8.41 -20.85 2.87
N LEU A 2 -7.61 -21.18 3.88
CA LEU A 2 -6.44 -20.37 4.27
C LEU A 2 -5.44 -20.16 3.13
N ASP A 3 -5.09 -21.20 2.37
CA ASP A 3 -4.20 -21.06 1.20
C ASP A 3 -4.77 -20.18 0.09
N GLN A 4 -6.09 -20.13 -0.06
CA GLN A 4 -6.76 -19.25 -1.02
C GLN A 4 -6.74 -17.78 -0.55
N LEU A 5 -6.74 -17.55 0.77
CA LEU A 5 -6.74 -16.21 1.36
C LEU A 5 -5.32 -15.62 1.48
N PHE A 6 -4.34 -16.44 1.83
CA PHE A 6 -2.96 -16.00 2.08
C PHE A 6 -1.98 -16.39 0.96
N GLY A 7 -2.37 -17.26 0.02
CA GLY A 7 -1.49 -17.70 -1.07
C GLY A 7 -1.05 -16.56 -1.99
N SER A 8 -1.85 -15.51 -2.12
CA SER A 8 -1.50 -14.30 -2.89
C SER A 8 -0.82 -13.21 -2.05
N TRP A 9 -0.82 -13.34 -0.73
CA TRP A 9 -0.35 -12.29 0.20
C TRP A 9 1.14 -12.05 0.06
N TRP A 10 1.95 -13.08 0.32
CA TRP A 10 3.40 -12.97 0.24
C TRP A 10 3.90 -12.66 -1.17
N PRO A 11 3.42 -13.31 -2.25
CA PRO A 11 3.80 -12.97 -3.62
C PRO A 11 3.48 -11.51 -4.00
N THR A 12 2.41 -10.94 -3.46
CA THR A 12 2.05 -9.54 -3.75
C THR A 12 2.99 -8.57 -3.04
N ILE A 13 3.28 -8.79 -1.76
CA ILE A 13 4.24 -7.97 -1.02
C ILE A 13 5.63 -8.07 -1.63
N SER A 14 6.12 -9.28 -1.93
CA SER A 14 7.44 -9.46 -2.51
C SER A 14 7.55 -8.83 -3.90
N SER A 15 6.50 -8.93 -4.73
CA SER A 15 6.48 -8.26 -6.05
C SER A 15 6.56 -6.73 -5.94
N TYR A 16 5.88 -6.14 -4.95
CA TYR A 16 5.95 -4.71 -4.70
C TYR A 16 7.35 -4.30 -4.24
N LEU A 17 7.95 -5.04 -3.31
CA LEU A 17 9.31 -4.77 -2.83
C LEU A 17 10.40 -5.00 -3.89
N ALA A 18 10.11 -5.81 -4.91
CA ALA A 18 11.00 -6.03 -6.06
C ALA A 18 10.93 -4.91 -7.12
N GLY A 19 9.97 -4.00 -7.04
CA GLY A 19 9.81 -2.89 -8.00
C GLY A 19 11.04 -1.96 -8.11
N PRO A 20 11.56 -1.41 -6.99
CA PRO A 20 12.74 -0.54 -7.01
C PRO A 20 13.98 -1.14 -7.69
N PRO A 21 14.47 -2.35 -7.34
CA PRO A 21 15.62 -2.92 -8.03
C PRO A 21 15.32 -3.23 -9.51
N ALA A 22 14.09 -3.59 -9.87
CA ALA A 22 13.70 -3.81 -11.26
C ALA A 22 13.71 -2.50 -12.09
N LEU A 23 13.31 -1.38 -11.50
CA LEU A 23 13.37 -0.06 -12.15
C LEU A 23 14.82 0.38 -12.38
N ILE A 24 15.69 0.19 -11.38
CA ILE A 24 17.13 0.46 -11.49
C ILE A 24 17.75 -0.41 -12.60
N GLY A 25 17.29 -1.66 -12.74
CA GLY A 25 17.69 -2.57 -13.82
C GLY A 25 17.15 -2.23 -15.20
N GLY A 26 16.41 -1.12 -15.37
CA GLY A 26 15.91 -0.64 -16.66
C GLY A 26 14.50 -1.09 -17.05
N THR A 27 13.80 -1.85 -16.18
CA THR A 27 12.41 -2.26 -16.45
C THR A 27 11.45 -1.14 -16.06
N VAL A 28 11.05 -0.30 -17.02
CA VAL A 28 10.11 0.81 -16.78
C VAL A 28 8.68 0.38 -17.12
N THR A 29 7.91 0.00 -16.11
CA THR A 29 6.48 -0.31 -16.24
C THR A 29 5.70 0.30 -15.07
N PRO A 30 4.37 0.44 -15.16
CA PRO A 30 3.57 0.87 -14.01
C PRO A 30 3.81 0.01 -12.75
N PHE A 31 4.08 -1.29 -12.93
CA PHE A 31 4.34 -2.24 -11.85
C PHE A 31 5.74 -2.12 -11.23
N THR A 32 6.67 -1.39 -11.84
CA THR A 32 7.97 -1.04 -11.22
C THR A 32 8.00 0.39 -10.73
N VAL A 33 7.31 1.32 -11.41
CA VAL A 33 7.24 2.74 -11.03
C VAL A 33 6.42 2.94 -9.76
N ILE A 34 5.21 2.39 -9.67
CA ILE A 34 4.33 2.58 -8.49
C ILE A 34 5.04 2.13 -7.20
N PRO A 35 5.61 0.91 -7.12
CA PRO A 35 6.30 0.49 -5.90
C PRO A 35 7.57 1.29 -5.60
N THR A 36 8.25 1.80 -6.64
CA THR A 36 9.44 2.65 -6.42
C THR A 36 9.07 3.98 -5.79
N VAL A 37 7.95 4.60 -6.21
CA VAL A 37 7.41 5.80 -5.56
C VAL A 37 7.05 5.49 -4.11
N GLY A 38 6.36 4.38 -3.87
CA GLY A 38 6.04 3.93 -2.51
C GLY A 38 7.28 3.74 -1.65
N PHE A 39 8.32 3.08 -2.18
CA PHE A 39 9.59 2.89 -1.49
C PHE A 39 10.30 4.21 -1.16
N ALA A 40 10.29 5.18 -2.09
CA ALA A 40 10.82 6.51 -1.84
C ALA A 40 10.05 7.24 -0.72
N LEU A 41 8.71 7.16 -0.73
CA LEU A 41 7.87 7.72 0.34
C LEU A 41 8.17 7.09 1.69
N LEU A 42 8.36 5.76 1.74
CA LEU A 42 8.73 5.05 2.96
C LEU A 42 10.08 5.52 3.49
N LEU A 43 11.11 5.56 2.63
CA LEU A 43 12.45 5.99 3.04
C LEU A 43 12.47 7.44 3.53
N LEU A 44 11.86 8.35 2.77
CA LEU A 44 11.77 9.76 3.15
C LEU A 44 10.95 9.94 4.44
N GLY A 45 9.87 9.18 4.60
CA GLY A 45 9.04 9.18 5.80
C GLY A 45 9.80 8.72 7.04
N ILE A 46 10.54 7.60 6.94
CA ILE A 46 11.39 7.08 8.02
C ILE A 46 12.50 8.08 8.36
N LEU A 47 13.21 8.60 7.36
CA LEU A 47 14.28 9.58 7.55
C LEU A 47 13.75 10.84 8.24
N ALA A 48 12.63 11.40 7.76
CA ALA A 48 12.01 12.58 8.36
C ALA A 48 11.54 12.31 9.80
N ALA A 49 10.96 11.13 10.06
CA ALA A 49 10.52 10.74 11.40
C ALA A 49 11.70 10.63 12.39
N ILE A 50 12.83 10.06 11.96
CA ILE A 50 14.04 9.93 12.78
C ILE A 50 14.70 11.30 13.00
N LEU A 51 14.92 12.06 11.93
CA LEU A 51 15.58 13.38 11.99
C LEU A 51 14.81 14.35 12.89
N TRP A 52 13.48 14.27 12.87
CA TRP A 52 12.63 15.19 13.63
C TRP A 52 12.08 14.59 14.93
N ARG A 53 12.40 13.33 15.23
CA ARG A 53 11.96 12.59 16.43
C ARG A 53 10.45 12.65 16.63
N GLU A 54 9.68 12.51 15.55
CA GLU A 54 8.22 12.59 15.58
C GLU A 54 7.64 11.30 16.18
N LYS A 55 7.09 11.39 17.40
CA LYS A 55 6.53 10.22 18.10
C LYS A 55 5.25 9.72 17.43
N GLN A 56 4.50 10.63 16.81
CA GLN A 56 3.25 10.38 16.12
C GLN A 56 3.45 9.48 14.90
N ALA A 57 4.66 9.44 14.31
CA ALA A 57 4.99 8.55 13.21
C ALA A 57 4.84 7.06 13.59
N LEU A 58 5.00 6.70 14.87
CA LEU A 58 4.79 5.32 15.33
C LEU A 58 3.33 4.87 15.22
N TRP A 59 2.38 5.80 15.31
CA TRP A 59 0.95 5.48 15.19
C TRP A 59 0.56 5.12 13.76
N VAL A 60 1.40 5.45 12.77
CA VAL A 60 1.21 5.08 11.36
C VAL A 60 1.45 3.58 11.12
N ILE A 61 2.04 2.87 12.08
CA ILE A 61 2.18 1.41 12.01
C ILE A 61 0.80 0.73 11.84
N GLY A 62 -0.24 1.23 12.51
CA GLY A 62 -1.61 0.72 12.36
C GLY A 62 -2.11 0.75 10.91
N PRO A 63 -2.15 1.93 10.27
CA PRO A 63 -2.44 2.07 8.84
C PRO A 63 -1.58 1.19 7.92
N ILE A 64 -0.28 1.05 8.20
CA ILE A 64 0.62 0.21 7.40
C ILE A 64 0.25 -1.28 7.51
N VAL A 65 -0.05 -1.76 8.71
CA VAL A 65 -0.50 -3.15 8.93
C VAL A 65 -1.85 -3.39 8.25
N ALA A 66 -2.78 -2.43 8.33
CA ALA A 66 -4.05 -2.51 7.63
C ALA A 66 -3.88 -2.59 6.10
N ALA A 67 -2.97 -1.79 5.54
CA ALA A 67 -2.62 -1.86 4.12
C ALA A 67 -1.96 -3.19 3.75
N ALA A 68 -1.09 -3.75 4.62
CA ALA A 68 -0.48 -5.05 4.38
C ALA A 68 -1.52 -6.19 4.29
N LEU A 69 -2.71 -6.03 4.88
CA LEU A 69 -3.81 -7.00 4.78
C LEU A 69 -4.63 -6.86 3.49
N THR A 70 -4.37 -5.85 2.65
CA THR A 70 -5.11 -5.64 1.40
C THR A 70 -5.17 -6.88 0.48
N PRO A 71 -4.09 -7.65 0.25
CA PRO A 71 -4.17 -8.86 -0.58
C PRO A 71 -5.14 -9.92 -0.04
N VAL A 72 -5.31 -9.99 1.27
CA VAL A 72 -6.27 -10.90 1.91
C VAL A 72 -7.70 -10.41 1.67
N ILE A 73 -7.93 -9.10 1.81
CA ILE A 73 -9.23 -8.47 1.51
C ILE A 73 -9.60 -8.67 0.03
N LEU A 74 -8.62 -8.56 -0.88
CA LEU A 74 -8.80 -8.85 -2.30
C LEU A 74 -9.26 -10.29 -2.53
N ALA A 75 -8.62 -11.26 -1.88
CA ALA A 75 -8.99 -12.67 -2.00
C ALA A 75 -10.44 -12.90 -1.53
N ILE A 76 -10.83 -12.29 -0.40
CA ILE A 76 -12.20 -12.36 0.13
C ILE A 76 -13.20 -11.72 -0.83
N GLY A 77 -12.91 -10.50 -1.31
CA GLY A 77 -13.79 -9.79 -2.23
C GLY A 77 -14.03 -10.55 -3.53
N ASN A 78 -12.98 -11.20 -4.04
CA ASN A 78 -13.08 -12.02 -5.24
C ASN A 78 -13.97 -13.27 -5.02
N ILE A 79 -13.91 -13.88 -3.84
CA ILE A 79 -14.76 -15.04 -3.47
C ILE A 79 -16.23 -14.62 -3.29
N LEU A 80 -16.49 -13.47 -2.65
CA LEU A 80 -17.83 -13.07 -2.22
C LEU A 80 -18.66 -12.33 -3.28
N GLY A 81 -18.04 -11.58 -4.19
CA GLY A 81 -18.79 -10.75 -5.13
C GLY A 81 -18.02 -10.27 -6.36
N GLY A 82 -16.92 -10.95 -6.70
CA GLY A 82 -16.15 -10.69 -7.90
C GLY A 82 -15.49 -9.31 -7.96
N TRP A 83 -15.14 -8.88 -9.19
CA TRP A 83 -14.31 -7.71 -9.43
C TRP A 83 -14.90 -6.39 -8.93
N PHE A 84 -16.23 -6.24 -8.94
CA PHE A 84 -16.90 -5.02 -8.50
C PHE A 84 -16.73 -4.78 -6.99
N VAL A 85 -16.94 -5.82 -6.19
CA VAL A 85 -16.76 -5.76 -4.72
C VAL A 85 -15.30 -5.48 -4.37
N VAL A 86 -14.37 -6.06 -5.12
CA VAL A 86 -12.94 -5.82 -4.98
C VAL A 86 -12.59 -4.34 -5.21
N MET A 87 -13.07 -3.73 -6.30
CA MET A 87 -12.80 -2.32 -6.59
C MET A 87 -13.39 -1.39 -5.53
N PHE A 88 -14.64 -1.65 -5.11
CA PHE A 88 -15.30 -0.84 -4.09
C PHE A 88 -14.58 -0.91 -2.73
N ALA A 89 -14.19 -2.11 -2.30
CA ALA A 89 -13.47 -2.32 -1.06
C ALA A 89 -12.10 -1.62 -1.05
N LEU A 90 -11.40 -1.60 -2.19
CA LEU A 90 -10.11 -0.92 -2.33
C LEU A 90 -10.23 0.60 -2.27
N VAL A 91 -11.24 1.17 -2.93
CA VAL A 91 -11.48 2.62 -2.89
C VAL A 91 -11.82 3.05 -1.46
N ILE A 92 -12.73 2.34 -0.80
CA ILE A 92 -13.06 2.61 0.61
C ILE A 92 -11.84 2.42 1.50
N GLY A 93 -11.05 1.36 1.29
CA GLY A 93 -9.81 1.11 2.03
C GLY A 93 -8.81 2.25 1.88
N ALA A 94 -8.59 2.74 0.65
CA ALA A 94 -7.70 3.86 0.37
C ALA A 94 -8.19 5.16 1.05
N VAL A 95 -9.48 5.48 0.94
CA VAL A 95 -10.07 6.65 1.60
C VAL A 95 -9.98 6.52 3.13
N GLY A 96 -10.27 5.34 3.68
CA GLY A 96 -10.15 5.07 5.11
C GLY A 96 -8.72 5.24 5.63
N LEU A 97 -7.72 4.76 4.88
CA LEU A 97 -6.31 4.95 5.21
C LEU A 97 -5.89 6.42 5.15
N LEU A 98 -6.39 7.18 4.17
CA LEU A 98 -6.14 8.63 4.07
C LEU A 98 -6.75 9.38 5.25
N LEU A 99 -7.99 9.06 5.63
CA LEU A 99 -8.64 9.64 6.80
C LEU A 99 -7.91 9.29 8.09
N TRP A 100 -7.53 8.03 8.28
CA TRP A 100 -6.79 7.58 9.46
C TRP A 100 -5.42 8.27 9.55
N THR A 101 -4.68 8.32 8.45
CA THR A 101 -3.42 9.08 8.37
C THR A 101 -3.66 10.56 8.68
N GLY A 102 -4.74 11.14 8.15
CA GLY A 102 -5.15 12.52 8.41
C GLY A 102 -5.38 12.80 9.88
N ILE A 103 -6.10 11.93 10.58
CA ILE A 103 -6.35 12.01 12.03
C ILE A 103 -5.02 12.00 12.80
N ILE A 104 -4.13 11.03 12.53
CA ILE A 104 -2.81 10.95 13.18
C ILE A 104 -1.99 12.20 12.88
N SER A 105 -2.08 12.72 11.66
CA SER A 105 -1.34 13.93 11.24
C SER A 105 -1.87 15.20 11.91
N GLY A 106 -3.14 15.21 12.35
CA GLY A 106 -3.74 16.34 13.07
C GLY A 106 -3.05 16.58 14.41
N ASP A 107 -2.65 15.50 15.09
CA ASP A 107 -2.01 15.52 16.41
C ASP A 107 -0.47 15.56 16.33
N ALA A 108 0.11 15.50 15.13
CA ALA A 108 1.55 15.49 14.92
C ALA A 108 2.16 16.89 15.01
N ALA A 109 3.31 17.01 15.68
CA ALA A 109 4.06 18.27 15.72
C ALA A 109 4.59 18.63 14.32
N ARG A 110 4.96 17.60 13.53
CA ARG A 110 5.31 17.73 12.11
C ARG A 110 4.53 16.72 11.29
N ARG A 111 3.68 17.24 10.40
CA ARG A 111 2.74 16.42 9.62
C ARG A 111 3.40 15.62 8.49
N LEU A 112 4.48 16.15 7.91
CA LEU A 112 5.14 15.55 6.74
C LEU A 112 5.57 14.07 6.94
N PRO A 113 6.28 13.67 8.01
CA PRO A 113 6.66 12.26 8.20
C PRO A 113 5.45 11.34 8.28
N VAL A 114 4.37 11.77 8.95
CA VAL A 114 3.12 11.00 9.05
C VAL A 114 2.48 10.82 7.68
N TRP A 115 2.41 11.89 6.88
CA TRP A 115 1.87 11.81 5.53
C TRP A 115 2.72 10.96 4.58
N LEU A 116 4.04 11.05 4.65
CA LEU A 116 4.93 10.22 3.81
C LEU A 116 4.73 8.72 4.10
N LEU A 117 4.66 8.34 5.37
CA LEU A 117 4.42 6.96 5.78
C LEU A 117 3.00 6.48 5.45
N GLY A 118 1.99 7.35 5.64
CA GLY A 118 0.61 7.02 5.28
C GLY A 118 0.39 6.92 3.77
N LEU A 119 1.02 7.80 2.99
CA LEU A 119 0.98 7.72 1.52
C LEU A 119 1.70 6.48 0.99
N PHE A 120 2.74 5.98 1.68
CA PHE A 120 3.30 4.66 1.37
C PHE A 120 2.25 3.54 1.53
N ALA A 121 1.49 3.54 2.64
CA ALA A 121 0.43 2.56 2.86
C ALA A 121 -0.65 2.63 1.77
N VAL A 122 -1.08 3.85 1.41
CA VAL A 122 -2.03 4.08 0.31
C VAL A 122 -1.46 3.65 -1.05
N ASN A 123 -0.18 3.92 -1.32
CA ASN A 123 0.48 3.51 -2.56
C ASN A 123 0.47 1.99 -2.73
N PHE A 124 0.69 1.24 -1.64
CA PHE A 124 0.59 -0.23 -1.67
C PHE A 124 -0.84 -0.70 -2.04
N VAL A 125 -1.88 -0.05 -1.50
CA VAL A 125 -3.29 -0.35 -1.88
C VAL A 125 -3.55 -0.04 -3.35
N VAL A 126 -3.01 1.08 -3.86
CA VAL A 126 -3.10 1.45 -5.28
C VAL A 126 -2.40 0.43 -6.16
N TYR A 127 -1.20 -0.05 -5.78
CA TYR A 127 -0.52 -1.12 -6.49
C TYR A 127 -1.35 -2.41 -6.53
N CYS A 128 -1.91 -2.81 -5.39
CA CYS A 128 -2.79 -3.98 -5.31
C CYS A 128 -4.00 -3.83 -6.24
N THR A 129 -4.59 -2.63 -6.28
CA THR A 129 -5.71 -2.28 -7.17
C THR A 129 -5.32 -2.40 -8.64
N ALA A 130 -4.22 -1.76 -9.04
CA ALA A 130 -3.73 -1.79 -10.41
C ALA A 130 -3.43 -3.22 -10.87
N ARG A 131 -2.82 -4.03 -10.00
CA ARG A 131 -2.51 -5.43 -10.29
C ARG A 131 -3.78 -6.28 -10.42
N SER A 132 -4.76 -6.10 -9.53
CA SER A 132 -6.04 -6.79 -9.63
C SER A 132 -6.78 -6.44 -10.92
N ILE A 133 -6.83 -5.17 -11.30
CA ILE A 133 -7.44 -4.74 -12.56
C ILE A 133 -6.71 -5.40 -13.74
N ALA A 134 -5.38 -5.36 -13.76
CA ALA A 134 -4.62 -5.96 -14.86
C ALA A 134 -4.88 -7.46 -15.00
N ILE A 135 -5.00 -8.20 -13.90
CA ILE A 135 -5.36 -9.63 -13.92
C ILE A 135 -6.78 -9.83 -14.46
N ILE A 136 -7.76 -9.05 -13.99
CA ILE A 136 -9.16 -9.15 -14.44
C ILE A 136 -9.28 -8.89 -15.95
N TRP A 137 -8.47 -7.98 -16.49
CA TRP A 137 -8.51 -7.55 -17.88
C TRP A 137 -7.55 -8.34 -18.78
N GLY A 138 -6.84 -9.35 -18.26
CA GLY A 138 -5.90 -10.18 -19.02
C GLY A 138 -4.63 -9.46 -19.50
N LEU A 139 -4.24 -8.38 -18.80
CA LEU A 139 -3.09 -7.53 -19.13
C LEU A 139 -1.83 -7.91 -18.34
N ALA A 140 -1.95 -8.82 -17.38
CA ALA A 140 -0.89 -9.26 -16.47
C ALA A 140 -0.80 -10.79 -16.41
#